data_AF-A0A972RXH0-F1
#
_entry.id   AF-A0A972RXH0-F1
#
_cell.length_a   1.000
_cell.length_b   1.000
_cell.length_c   1.000
_cell.angle_alpha   90.00
_cell.angle_beta   90.00
_cell.angle_gamma   90.00
#
_symmetry.space_group_name_H-M   'P 1'
#
loop_
_entity.id
_entity.type
_entity.pdbx_description
1 polymer ?
#
loop_
_entity_poly.entity_id
_entity_poly.type
_entity_poly.pdbx_seq_one_letter_code
_entity_poly.pdbx_strand_id
1 'polypeptide(L)'
;MSFIKRAIHLLIFTIQLVIILFYILLEEVVWEQLAKPILNYFQSLRVIEKIQTKLDRANRYIILTIFLLFLVVGEMMGLLSPIVLVKGFFILSLLFYTIKLLFIATALWIFHNQRKKILSFYLIDFLYKKILYLVAKIKRLPAYKEVVEAAKAIKRYLKSRFRKIKEVIKKKIDKSY
;
A
#
# COMPACT_ATOMS: atom_id res chain seq x y z
N MET A 1 12.72 -11.43 37.06
CA MET A 1 12.95 -11.54 35.60
C MET A 1 11.73 -11.95 34.75
N SER A 2 10.59 -12.38 35.32
CA SER A 2 9.39 -12.80 34.55
C SER A 2 8.50 -11.64 34.10
N PHE A 3 8.40 -10.57 34.88
CA PHE A 3 7.50 -9.44 34.62
C PHE A 3 7.94 -8.60 33.41
N ILE A 4 9.25 -8.33 33.31
CA ILE A 4 9.85 -7.57 32.19
C ILE A 4 9.67 -8.31 30.86
N LYS A 5 9.85 -9.65 30.83
CA LYS A 5 9.61 -10.46 29.64
C LYS A 5 8.15 -10.42 29.19
N ARG A 6 7.20 -10.40 30.14
CA ARG A 6 5.76 -10.30 29.85
C ARG A 6 5.37 -8.92 29.31
N ALA A 7 5.91 -7.86 29.88
CA ALA A 7 5.72 -6.49 29.41
C ALA A 7 6.30 -6.28 28.00
N ILE A 8 7.49 -6.83 27.72
CA ILE A 8 8.11 -6.79 26.39
C ILE A 8 7.28 -7.58 25.37
N HIS A 9 6.76 -8.75 25.73
CA HIS A 9 5.92 -9.55 24.83
C HIS A 9 4.58 -8.86 24.52
N LEU A 10 3.97 -8.21 25.52
CA LEU A 10 2.77 -7.38 25.33
C LEU A 10 3.08 -6.18 24.42
N LEU A 11 4.20 -5.50 24.64
CA LEU A 11 4.63 -4.37 23.81
C LEU A 11 4.88 -4.80 22.35
N ILE A 12 5.58 -5.91 22.14
CA ILE A 12 5.86 -6.48 20.81
C ILE A 12 4.56 -6.89 20.13
N PHE A 13 3.63 -7.53 20.85
CA PHE A 13 2.32 -7.92 20.31
C PHE A 13 1.48 -6.70 19.93
N THR A 14 1.44 -5.67 20.78
CA THR A 14 0.76 -4.40 20.49
C THR A 14 1.38 -3.70 19.28
N ILE A 15 2.70 -3.67 19.18
CA ILE A 15 3.42 -3.10 18.02
C ILE A 15 3.12 -3.92 16.75
N GLN A 16 3.14 -5.25 16.81
CA GLN A 16 2.75 -6.13 15.69
C GLN A 16 1.31 -5.88 15.24
N LEU A 17 0.38 -5.73 16.19
CA LEU A 17 -1.02 -5.49 15.90
C LEU A 17 -1.23 -4.10 15.27
N VAL A 18 -0.50 -3.08 15.73
CA VAL A 18 -0.48 -1.74 15.13
C VAL A 18 0.13 -1.78 13.73
N ILE A 19 1.20 -2.54 13.50
CA ILE A 19 1.83 -2.69 12.17
C ILE A 19 0.90 -3.41 11.19
N ILE A 20 0.21 -4.48 11.61
CA ILE A 20 -0.76 -5.20 10.78
C ILE A 20 -1.96 -4.29 10.45
N LEU A 21 -2.47 -3.53 11.42
CA LEU A 21 -3.51 -2.53 11.20
C LEU A 21 -3.05 -1.43 10.23
N PHE A 22 -1.80 -0.99 10.34
CA PHE A 22 -1.21 0.02 9.44
C PHE A 22 -1.03 -0.54 8.02
N TYR A 23 -0.64 -1.80 7.88
CA TYR A 23 -0.50 -2.49 6.59
C TYR A 23 -1.84 -2.63 5.87
N ILE A 24 -2.92 -2.98 6.59
CA ILE A 24 -4.27 -3.08 6.04
C ILE A 24 -4.87 -1.69 5.74
N LEU A 25 -4.59 -0.68 6.58
CA LEU A 25 -4.98 0.72 6.29
C LEU A 25 -4.26 1.26 5.06
N LEU A 26 -2.96 0.95 4.90
CA LEU A 26 -2.21 1.28 3.70
C LEU A 26 -2.78 0.55 2.49
N GLU A 27 -3.19 -0.72 2.58
CA GLU A 27 -3.82 -1.43 1.47
C GLU A 27 -4.99 -0.62 0.87
N GLU A 28 -5.93 -0.17 1.69
CA GLU A 28 -7.12 0.53 1.19
C GLU A 28 -6.86 2.00 0.82
N VAL A 29 -6.00 2.70 1.57
CA VAL A 29 -5.66 4.10 1.31
C VAL A 29 -4.69 4.25 0.12
N VAL A 30 -3.68 3.39 0.01
CA VAL A 30 -2.74 3.36 -1.12
C VAL A 30 -3.47 2.90 -2.37
N TRP A 31 -4.41 1.97 -2.28
CA TRP A 31 -5.17 1.53 -3.45
C TRP A 31 -5.97 2.67 -4.08
N GLU A 32 -6.78 3.40 -3.30
CA GLU A 32 -7.58 4.51 -3.83
C GLU A 32 -6.75 5.72 -4.25
N GLN A 33 -5.69 6.07 -3.51
CA GLN A 33 -4.95 7.31 -3.72
C GLN A 33 -3.73 7.18 -4.64
N LEU A 34 -3.08 6.02 -4.70
CA LEU A 34 -1.83 5.83 -5.43
C LEU A 34 -1.96 4.75 -6.52
N ALA A 35 -2.48 3.58 -6.20
CA ALA A 35 -2.55 2.49 -7.15
C ALA A 35 -3.47 2.84 -8.33
N LYS A 36 -4.68 3.34 -8.06
CA LYS A 36 -5.66 3.70 -9.10
C LYS A 36 -5.16 4.75 -10.12
N PRO A 37 -4.60 5.91 -9.74
CA PRO A 37 -4.08 6.87 -10.72
C PRO A 37 -2.86 6.36 -11.48
N ILE A 38 -1.95 5.63 -10.81
CA ILE A 38 -0.79 5.01 -11.47
C ILE A 38 -1.25 3.96 -12.47
N LEU A 39 -2.27 3.17 -12.12
CA LEU A 39 -2.85 2.15 -12.99
C LEU A 39 -3.53 2.72 -14.22
N ASN A 40 -4.34 3.76 -14.04
CA ASN A 40 -4.99 4.42 -15.17
C ASN A 40 -3.96 5.01 -16.15
N TYR A 41 -2.80 5.46 -15.65
CA TYR A 41 -1.70 5.90 -16.50
C TYR A 41 -1.11 4.74 -17.33
N PHE A 42 -0.88 3.59 -16.69
CA PHE A 42 -0.27 2.44 -17.35
C PHE A 42 -1.23 1.55 -18.16
N GLN A 43 -2.55 1.65 -17.94
CA GLN A 43 -3.57 0.94 -18.75
C GLN A 43 -3.52 1.31 -20.24
N SER A 44 -2.90 2.43 -20.58
CA SER A 44 -2.62 2.84 -21.97
C SER A 44 -1.54 1.99 -22.66
N LEU A 45 -0.78 1.19 -21.92
CA LEU A 45 0.30 0.37 -22.46
C LEU A 45 -0.24 -0.97 -22.99
N ARG A 46 -0.02 -1.23 -24.28
CA ARG A 46 -0.36 -2.50 -24.97
C ARG A 46 0.17 -3.76 -24.26
N VAL A 47 1.26 -3.64 -23.50
CA VAL A 47 1.84 -4.75 -22.73
C VAL A 47 0.90 -5.17 -21.59
N ILE A 48 0.31 -4.21 -20.89
CA ILE A 48 -0.60 -4.48 -19.77
C ILE A 48 -1.88 -5.15 -20.27
N GLU A 49 -2.42 -4.69 -21.39
CA GLU A 49 -3.59 -5.30 -22.04
C GLU A 49 -3.34 -6.77 -22.44
N LYS A 50 -2.17 -7.07 -23.02
CA LYS A 50 -1.76 -8.45 -23.33
C LYS A 50 -1.63 -9.33 -22.08
N ILE A 51 -1.10 -8.79 -20.98
CA ILE A 51 -1.01 -9.53 -19.72
C ILE A 51 -2.42 -9.76 -19.14
N GLN A 52 -3.27 -8.74 -19.17
CA GLN A 52 -4.63 -8.81 -18.66
C GLN A 52 -5.46 -9.85 -19.41
N THR A 53 -5.43 -9.85 -20.74
CA THR A 53 -6.12 -10.87 -21.55
C THR A 53 -5.63 -12.30 -21.27
N LYS A 54 -4.33 -12.49 -21.00
CA LYS A 54 -3.80 -13.79 -20.55
C LYS A 54 -4.33 -14.17 -19.17
N LEU A 55 -4.38 -13.23 -18.22
CA LEU A 55 -4.94 -13.45 -16.89
C LEU A 55 -6.45 -13.74 -16.94
N ASP A 56 -7.19 -13.08 -17.83
CA ASP A 56 -8.62 -13.30 -18.03
C ASP A 56 -8.93 -14.71 -18.55
N ARG A 57 -8.03 -15.30 -19.34
CA ARG A 57 -8.14 -16.69 -19.80
C ARG A 57 -7.60 -17.71 -18.81
N ALA A 58 -6.77 -17.29 -17.85
CA ALA A 58 -6.18 -18.18 -16.87
C ALA A 58 -7.22 -18.72 -15.87
N ASN A 59 -7.01 -19.97 -15.44
CA ASN A 59 -7.80 -20.61 -14.38
C ASN A 59 -7.58 -19.87 -13.04
N ARG A 60 -8.64 -19.82 -12.21
CA ARG A 60 -8.62 -19.24 -10.86
C ARG A 60 -7.43 -19.72 -10.00
N TYR A 61 -7.00 -20.97 -10.11
CA TYR A 61 -5.87 -21.49 -9.33
C TYR A 61 -4.54 -20.86 -9.77
N ILE A 62 -4.31 -20.73 -11.07
CA ILE A 62 -3.10 -20.09 -11.62
C ILE A 62 -3.03 -18.64 -11.16
N ILE A 63 -4.15 -17.92 -11.25
CA ILE A 63 -4.23 -16.52 -10.82
C ILE A 63 -3.94 -16.40 -9.34
N LEU A 64 -4.51 -17.29 -8.51
CA LEU A 64 -4.24 -17.30 -7.08
C LEU A 64 -2.76 -17.56 -6.80
N THR A 65 -2.14 -18.52 -7.47
CA THR A 65 -0.71 -18.81 -7.33
C THR A 65 0.16 -17.61 -7.69
N ILE A 66 -0.11 -16.97 -8.83
CA ILE A 66 0.63 -15.77 -9.25
C ILE A 66 0.44 -14.66 -8.22
N PHE A 67 -0.80 -14.39 -7.80
CA PHE A 67 -1.10 -13.38 -6.79
C PHE A 67 -0.32 -13.64 -5.49
N LEU A 68 -0.35 -14.87 -4.97
CA LEU A 68 0.36 -15.26 -3.76
C LEU A 68 1.88 -15.16 -3.94
N LEU A 69 2.41 -15.53 -5.10
CA LEU A 69 3.84 -15.42 -5.39
C LEU A 69 4.33 -13.98 -5.28
N PHE A 70 3.63 -13.04 -5.93
CA PHE A 70 3.98 -11.62 -5.84
C PHE A 70 3.88 -11.09 -4.40
N LEU A 71 2.87 -11.53 -3.65
CA LEU A 71 2.66 -11.13 -2.25
C LEU A 71 3.79 -11.66 -1.35
N VAL A 72 4.12 -12.95 -1.46
CA VAL A 72 5.19 -13.58 -0.67
C VAL A 72 6.54 -12.95 -0.98
N VAL A 73 6.88 -12.75 -2.25
CA VAL A 73 8.15 -12.10 -2.63
C VAL A 73 8.20 -10.66 -2.11
N GLY A 74 7.11 -9.90 -2.24
CA GLY A 74 7.03 -8.54 -1.71
C GLY A 74 7.25 -8.50 -0.19
N GLU A 75 6.66 -9.43 0.56
CA GLU A 75 6.85 -9.51 2.00
C GLU A 75 8.24 -9.99 2.41
N MET A 76 8.82 -10.98 1.71
CA MET A 76 10.20 -11.39 1.94
C MET A 76 11.17 -10.22 1.75
N MET A 77 11.00 -9.41 0.70
CA MET A 77 11.81 -8.20 0.49
C MET A 77 11.62 -7.18 1.62
N GLY A 78 10.42 -7.10 2.18
CA GLY A 78 10.11 -6.23 3.32
C GLY A 78 10.73 -6.65 4.63
N LEU A 79 10.87 -7.96 4.85
CA LEU A 79 11.58 -8.50 6.00
C LEU A 79 13.10 -8.38 5.84
N LEU A 80 13.59 -8.57 4.61
CA LEU A 80 15.02 -8.48 4.31
C LEU A 80 15.57 -7.05 4.37
N SER A 81 14.80 -6.05 3.93
CA SER A 81 15.20 -4.64 3.94
C SER A 81 15.71 -4.16 5.32
N PRO A 82 14.96 -4.27 6.44
CA PRO A 82 15.44 -3.83 7.74
C PRO A 82 16.62 -4.66 8.27
N ILE A 83 16.68 -5.97 7.97
CA ILE A 83 17.83 -6.82 8.35
C ILE A 83 19.11 -6.31 7.68
N VAL A 84 19.02 -5.98 6.39
CA VAL A 84 20.13 -5.46 5.57
C VAL A 84 20.51 -4.05 6.00
N LEU A 85 19.54 -3.24 6.41
CA LEU A 85 19.76 -1.90 6.97
C LEU A 85 20.57 -1.96 8.27
N VAL A 86 20.19 -2.84 9.21
CA VAL A 86 20.90 -3.02 10.50
C VAL A 86 22.33 -3.49 10.28
N LYS A 87 22.59 -4.24 9.21
CA LYS A 87 23.94 -4.65 8.79
C LYS A 87 24.78 -3.53 8.14
N GLY A 88 24.24 -2.31 8.02
CA GLY A 88 24.94 -1.14 7.47
C GLY A 88 24.81 -0.96 5.96
N PHE A 89 24.12 -1.85 5.25
CA PHE A 89 23.97 -1.77 3.79
C PHE A 89 22.77 -0.90 3.40
N PHE A 90 22.89 0.41 3.60
CA PHE A 90 21.80 1.38 3.39
C PHE A 90 21.23 1.35 1.96
N ILE A 91 22.09 1.39 0.94
CA ILE A 91 21.67 1.44 -0.48
C ILE A 91 20.89 0.16 -0.84
N LEU A 92 21.41 -1.00 -0.43
CA LEU A 92 20.77 -2.28 -0.71
C LEU A 92 19.43 -2.42 0.02
N SER A 93 19.35 -1.93 1.26
CA SER A 93 18.09 -1.86 2.01
C SER A 93 17.05 -1.01 1.29
N LEU A 94 17.44 0.17 0.79
CA LEU A 94 16.55 1.07 0.05
C LEU A 94 16.08 0.42 -1.26
N LEU A 95 16.97 -0.31 -1.93
CA LEU A 95 16.64 -1.05 -3.15
C LEU A 95 15.62 -2.16 -2.87
N PHE A 96 15.82 -2.97 -1.83
CA PHE A 96 14.84 -3.99 -1.41
C PHE A 96 13.49 -3.37 -1.03
N TYR A 97 13.50 -2.24 -0.34
CA TYR A 97 12.28 -1.54 0.02
C TYR A 97 11.53 -1.03 -1.23
N THR A 98 12.25 -0.47 -2.20
CA THR A 98 11.66 0.00 -3.47
C THR A 98 11.09 -1.16 -4.29
N ILE A 99 11.84 -2.25 -4.40
CA ILE A 99 11.41 -3.45 -5.10
C ILE A 99 10.16 -4.06 -4.44
N LYS A 100 10.11 -4.12 -3.10
CA LYS A 100 8.91 -4.56 -2.36
C LYS A 100 7.66 -3.83 -2.84
N LEU A 101 7.73 -2.51 -2.99
CA LEU A 101 6.59 -1.70 -3.42
C LEU A 101 6.10 -2.11 -4.81
N LEU A 102 7.00 -2.44 -5.74
CA LEU A 102 6.63 -2.90 -7.09
C LEU A 102 5.91 -4.25 -7.06
N PHE A 103 6.40 -5.21 -6.27
CA PHE A 103 5.77 -6.52 -6.11
C PHE A 103 4.37 -6.40 -5.49
N ILE A 104 4.22 -5.59 -4.44
CA ILE A 104 2.91 -5.32 -3.81
C ILE A 104 1.95 -4.64 -4.78
N ALA A 105 2.40 -3.61 -5.50
CA ALA A 105 1.56 -2.91 -6.47
C ALA A 105 1.04 -3.87 -7.55
N THR A 106 1.89 -4.80 -8.00
CA THR A 106 1.51 -5.81 -8.99
C THR A 106 0.53 -6.84 -8.42
N ALA A 107 0.75 -7.32 -7.18
CA ALA A 107 -0.19 -8.20 -6.50
C ALA A 107 -1.57 -7.55 -6.36
N LEU A 108 -1.62 -6.29 -5.92
CA LEU A 108 -2.87 -5.54 -5.78
C LEU A 108 -3.56 -5.32 -7.13
N TRP A 109 -2.80 -5.05 -8.20
CA TRP A 109 -3.33 -4.94 -9.56
C TRP A 109 -4.00 -6.24 -10.02
N ILE A 110 -3.34 -7.38 -9.83
CA ILE A 110 -3.89 -8.70 -10.16
C ILE A 110 -5.16 -8.95 -9.34
N PHE A 111 -5.10 -8.67 -8.03
CA PHE A 111 -6.23 -8.85 -7.13
C PHE A 111 -7.45 -8.05 -7.59
N HIS A 112 -7.26 -6.79 -7.96
CA HIS A 112 -8.36 -5.94 -8.40
C HIS A 112 -9.01 -6.43 -9.69
N ASN A 113 -8.22 -6.73 -10.71
CA ASN A 113 -8.75 -7.14 -12.02
C ASN A 113 -9.36 -8.54 -11.98
N GLN A 114 -8.75 -9.45 -11.22
CA GLN A 114 -9.18 -10.85 -11.13
C GLN A 114 -9.96 -11.14 -9.85
N ARG A 115 -10.52 -10.10 -9.21
CA ARG A 115 -11.20 -10.18 -7.92
C ARG A 115 -12.28 -11.26 -7.89
N LYS A 116 -13.09 -11.37 -8.95
CA LYS A 116 -14.14 -12.40 -9.06
C LYS A 116 -13.58 -13.82 -8.95
N LYS A 117 -12.42 -14.08 -9.57
CA LYS A 117 -11.78 -15.40 -9.56
C LYS A 117 -11.07 -15.67 -8.24
N ILE A 118 -10.40 -14.68 -7.66
CA ILE A 118 -9.70 -14.81 -6.38
C ILE A 118 -10.69 -14.95 -5.22
N LEU A 119 -11.78 -14.19 -5.21
CA LEU A 119 -12.85 -14.32 -4.20
C LEU A 119 -13.76 -15.54 -4.44
N SER A 120 -13.55 -16.32 -5.51
CA SER A 120 -14.27 -17.59 -5.67
C SER A 120 -13.81 -18.66 -4.66
N PHE A 121 -12.67 -18.45 -4.00
CA PHE A 121 -12.19 -19.31 -2.93
C PHE A 121 -12.82 -18.88 -1.61
N TYR A 122 -13.53 -19.81 -0.96
CA TYR A 122 -14.31 -19.55 0.25
C TYR A 122 -13.51 -18.87 1.37
N LEU A 123 -12.30 -19.36 1.67
CA LEU A 123 -11.44 -18.81 2.71
C LEU A 123 -11.07 -17.34 2.42
N ILE A 124 -10.78 -17.02 1.16
CA ILE A 124 -10.37 -15.67 0.75
C ILE A 124 -11.56 -14.72 0.84
N ASP A 125 -12.73 -15.13 0.35
CA ASP A 125 -13.97 -14.34 0.47
C ASP A 125 -14.35 -14.07 1.93
N PHE A 126 -14.26 -15.08 2.78
CA PHE A 126 -14.53 -14.94 4.22
C PHE A 126 -13.60 -13.91 4.87
N LEU A 127 -12.29 -14.04 4.67
CA LEU A 127 -11.29 -13.11 5.22
C LEU A 127 -11.51 -11.69 4.69
N TYR A 128 -11.74 -11.56 3.39
CA TYR A 128 -11.98 -10.27 2.76
C TYR A 128 -13.21 -9.55 3.34
N LYS A 129 -14.33 -10.25 3.52
CA LYS A 129 -15.54 -9.69 4.16
C LYS A 129 -15.31 -9.27 5.61
N LYS A 130 -14.56 -10.07 6.39
CA LYS A 130 -14.20 -9.73 7.77
C LYS A 130 -13.35 -8.45 7.84
N ILE A 131 -12.37 -8.32 6.93
CA ILE A 131 -11.54 -7.12 6.85
C ILE A 131 -12.40 -5.89 6.50
N LEU A 132 -13.26 -5.98 5.47
CA LEU A 132 -14.15 -4.88 5.11
C LEU A 132 -15.06 -4.44 6.27
N TYR A 133 -15.58 -5.39 7.03
CA TYR A 133 -16.39 -5.10 8.21
C TYR A 133 -15.58 -4.33 9.29
N LEU A 134 -14.34 -4.76 9.55
CA LEU A 134 -13.46 -4.09 10.50
C LEU A 134 -13.12 -2.67 10.04
N VAL A 135 -12.77 -2.49 8.77
CA VAL A 135 -12.50 -1.17 8.19
C VAL A 135 -13.72 -0.26 8.29
N ALA A 136 -14.92 -0.76 7.97
CA ALA A 136 -16.15 0.00 8.10
C ALA A 136 -16.43 0.40 9.55
N LYS A 137 -16.10 -0.47 10.52
CA LYS A 137 -16.19 -0.16 11.95
C LYS A 137 -15.21 0.94 12.35
N ILE A 138 -13.97 0.88 11.88
CA ILE A 138 -12.93 1.89 12.15
C ILE A 138 -13.34 3.24 11.55
N LYS A 139 -13.82 3.27 10.30
CA LYS A 139 -14.26 4.50 9.61
C LYS A 139 -15.39 5.24 10.32
N ARG A 140 -16.19 4.54 11.15
CA ARG A 140 -17.27 5.14 11.94
C ARG A 140 -16.80 5.79 13.23
N LEU A 141 -15.59 5.47 13.71
CA LEU A 141 -15.06 6.03 14.94
C LEU A 141 -14.80 7.54 14.79
N PRO A 142 -15.11 8.36 15.82
CA PRO A 142 -14.85 9.79 15.79
C PRO A 142 -13.36 10.10 15.60
N ALA A 143 -12.48 9.33 16.23
CA ALA A 143 -11.03 9.44 16.07
C ALA A 143 -10.56 9.31 14.60
N TYR A 144 -11.19 8.42 13.82
CA TYR A 144 -10.87 8.30 12.40
C TYR A 144 -11.24 9.56 11.63
N LYS A 145 -12.42 10.14 11.91
CA LYS A 145 -12.89 11.38 11.25
C LYS A 145 -11.97 12.56 11.56
N GLU A 146 -11.54 12.70 12.82
CA GLU A 146 -10.61 13.74 13.26
C GLU A 146 -9.25 13.61 12.56
N VAL A 147 -8.69 12.41 12.49
CA VAL A 147 -7.42 12.14 11.78
C VAL A 147 -7.54 12.49 10.29
N VAL A 148 -8.65 12.12 9.64
CA VAL A 148 -8.89 12.44 8.23
C VAL A 148 -9.01 13.94 8.01
N GLU A 149 -9.72 14.67 8.87
CA GLU A 149 -9.83 16.13 8.77
C GLU A 149 -8.50 16.84 9.02
N ALA A 150 -7.71 16.38 10.00
CA ALA A 150 -6.35 16.87 10.22
C ALA A 150 -5.47 16.67 8.97
N ALA A 151 -5.51 15.48 8.36
CA ALA A 151 -4.78 15.20 7.13
C ALA A 151 -5.23 16.11 5.96
N LYS A 152 -6.53 16.36 5.81
CA LYS A 152 -7.06 17.31 4.81
C LYS A 152 -6.59 18.75 5.08
N ALA A 153 -6.54 19.18 6.34
CA ALA A 153 -6.05 20.49 6.72
C ALA A 153 -4.57 20.67 6.33
N ILE A 154 -3.73 19.68 6.63
CA ILE A 154 -2.31 19.67 6.22
C ILE A 154 -2.19 19.73 4.69
N LYS A 155 -2.96 18.93 3.96
CA LYS A 155 -2.97 18.94 2.48
C LYS A 155 -3.35 20.32 1.91
N ARG A 156 -4.36 20.99 2.50
CA ARG A 156 -4.77 22.34 2.11
C ARG A 156 -3.66 23.36 2.36
N TYR A 157 -3.00 23.28 3.51
CA TYR A 157 -1.87 24.14 3.86
C TYR A 157 -0.68 23.95 2.90
N LEU A 158 -0.28 22.71 2.61
CA LEU A 158 0.80 22.43 1.68
C LEU A 158 0.48 22.94 0.27
N LYS A 159 -0.75 22.75 -0.21
CA LYS A 159 -1.19 23.23 -1.53
C LYS A 159 -1.16 24.75 -1.64
N SER A 160 -1.54 25.47 -0.58
CA SER A 160 -1.51 26.93 -0.57
C SER A 160 -0.07 27.47 -0.54
N ARG A 161 0.83 26.83 0.21
CA ARG A 161 2.26 27.15 0.23
C ARG A 161 2.91 26.90 -1.14
N PHE A 162 2.63 25.77 -1.78
CA PHE A 162 3.12 25.46 -3.12
C PHE A 162 2.67 26.47 -4.17
N ARG A 163 1.40 26.91 -4.13
CA ARG A 163 0.89 27.96 -5.03
C ARG A 163 1.62 29.28 -4.85
N LYS A 164 1.82 29.73 -3.59
CA LYS A 164 2.58 30.95 -3.29
C LYS A 164 4.02 30.87 -3.81
N ILE A 165 4.70 29.75 -3.61
CA ILE A 165 6.07 29.54 -4.13
C ILE A 165 6.07 29.61 -5.66
N LYS A 166 5.11 28.96 -6.33
CA LYS A 166 4.97 28.99 -7.79
C LYS A 166 4.74 30.40 -8.33
N GLU A 167 3.94 31.22 -7.66
CA GLU A 167 3.69 32.62 -8.02
C GLU A 167 4.94 33.50 -7.84
N VAL A 168 5.70 33.29 -6.76
CA VAL A 168 6.98 34.00 -6.53
C VAL A 168 8.02 33.64 -7.60
N ILE A 169 8.13 32.34 -7.95
CA ILE A 169 9.03 31.88 -9.01
C ILE A 169 8.60 32.46 -10.35
N LYS A 170 7.30 32.44 -10.68
CA LYS A 170 6.78 33.01 -11.94
C LYS A 170 7.09 34.52 -12.05
N LYS A 171 6.86 35.29 -10.98
CA LYS A 171 7.18 36.72 -10.94
C LYS A 171 8.68 37.03 -11.09
N LYS A 172 9.57 36.12 -10.66
CA LYS A 172 11.02 36.28 -10.87
C LYS A 172 11.43 35.96 -12.31
N ILE A 173 10.81 34.98 -12.95
CA ILE A 173 11.08 34.61 -14.35
C ILE A 173 10.58 35.72 -15.29
N ASP A 174 9.36 36.23 -15.07
CA ASP A 174 8.76 37.30 -15.89
C ASP A 174 9.46 38.67 -15.74
N LYS A 175 10.34 38.84 -14.73
CA LYS A 175 11.16 40.05 -14.54
C LYS A 175 12.56 39.95 -15.15
N SER A 176 12.94 38.78 -15.66
CA SER A 176 14.28 38.49 -16.19
C SER A 176 14.32 38.39 -17.72
N TYR A 177 13.18 38.63 -18.37
CA TYR A 177 12.98 38.83 -19.81
C TYR A 177 12.39 40.24 -20.02
#